data_AF-A0A401Q9B5-F1
#
_entry.id   AF-A0A401Q9B5-F1
#
_cell.length_a   1.000
_cell.length_b   1.000
_cell.length_c   1.000
_cell.angle_alpha   90.00
_cell.angle_beta   90.00
_cell.angle_gamma   90.00
#
_symmetry.space_group_name_H-M   'P 1'
#
loop_
_entity.id
_entity.type
_entity.pdbx_description
1 polymer ?
#
loop_
_entity_poly.entity_id
_entity_poly.type
_entity_poly.pdbx_seq_one_letter_code
_entity_poly.pdbx_strand_id
1 'polypeptide(L)'
;MWAPDFYVVTYTGDKDSRAVIRENELCFDDSAVRVSKRAVRFKSQAQVKFHVLLTSYELITIDHAALSSIKWACLVVDEAHRLKNNHNLEGFLEEFADISKEDQIKKLHDLLGPHMLRRLKTDVFKNMPSKTELIVRVELSTMQKKYYKFILTRNFDALNSKGGGNQVSLLNIMMDLKKCCNHPYLFPVAAMV
;
A
#
# COMPACT_ATOMS: atom_id res chain seq x y z
N MET A 1 22.96 -11.41 11.71
CA MET A 1 21.66 -10.86 12.16
C MET A 1 21.94 -9.46 12.69
N TRP A 2 21.14 -8.44 12.32
CA TRP A 2 21.46 -7.04 12.62
C TRP A 2 21.16 -6.58 14.05
N ALA A 3 20.17 -7.19 14.72
CA ALA A 3 19.80 -6.87 16.11
C ALA A 3 19.31 -8.13 16.84
N PRO A 4 20.22 -9.02 17.28
CA PRO A 4 19.85 -10.31 17.87
C PRO A 4 19.23 -10.21 19.28
N ASP A 5 19.54 -9.16 20.04
CA ASP A 5 19.07 -9.01 21.43
C ASP A 5 17.68 -8.38 21.53
N PHE A 6 17.06 -8.06 20.39
CA PHE A 6 15.75 -7.45 20.35
C PHE A 6 14.67 -8.53 20.35
N TYR A 7 13.78 -8.49 21.34
CA TYR A 7 12.60 -9.32 21.34
C TYR A 7 11.52 -8.68 20.45
N VAL A 8 11.37 -9.26 19.26
CA VAL A 8 10.47 -8.78 18.20
C VAL A 8 9.24 -9.68 18.10
N VAL A 9 8.05 -9.08 18.22
CA VAL A 9 6.78 -9.77 18.04
C VAL A 9 6.16 -9.38 16.71
N THR A 10 5.83 -10.37 15.88
CA THR A 10 5.12 -10.14 14.61
C THR A 10 3.62 -10.30 14.81
N TYR A 11 2.92 -9.18 14.90
CA TYR A 11 1.48 -9.10 15.10
C TYR A 11 0.74 -9.19 13.77
N THR A 12 0.52 -10.42 13.31
CA THR A 12 -0.18 -10.73 12.05
C THR A 12 -1.07 -11.97 12.23
N GLY A 13 -1.73 -12.41 11.16
CA GLY A 13 -2.58 -13.61 11.16
C GLY A 13 -4.05 -13.32 11.41
N ASP A 14 -4.83 -14.39 11.54
CA ASP A 14 -6.27 -14.32 11.75
C ASP A 14 -6.64 -13.88 13.18
N LYS A 15 -7.94 -13.80 13.45
CA LYS A 15 -8.45 -13.27 14.73
C LYS A 15 -8.01 -14.11 15.93
N ASP A 16 -7.97 -15.42 15.77
CA ASP A 16 -7.63 -16.35 16.86
C ASP A 16 -6.12 -16.37 17.10
N SER A 17 -5.30 -16.35 16.05
CA SER A 17 -3.83 -16.21 16.16
C SER A 17 -3.46 -14.92 16.89
N ARG A 18 -4.09 -13.79 16.55
CA ARG A 18 -3.84 -12.52 17.24
C ARG A 18 -4.32 -12.53 18.69
N ALA A 19 -5.33 -13.32 19.04
CA ALA A 19 -5.75 -13.48 20.43
C ALA A 19 -4.65 -14.16 21.27
N VAL A 20 -4.06 -15.23 20.73
CA VAL A 20 -2.92 -15.93 21.36
C VAL A 20 -1.73 -14.99 21.54
N ILE A 21 -1.40 -14.17 20.53
CA ILE A 21 -0.30 -13.19 20.63
C ILE A 21 -0.58 -12.16 21.74
N ARG A 22 -1.81 -11.63 21.83
CA ARG A 22 -2.17 -10.65 22.86
C ARG A 22 -2.05 -11.22 24.27
N GLU A 23 -2.40 -12.49 24.44
CA GLU A 23 -2.37 -13.20 25.71
C GLU A 23 -0.94 -13.51 26.17
N ASN A 24 -0.10 -14.03 25.28
CA ASN A 24 1.18 -14.63 25.68
C ASN A 24 2.40 -13.72 25.46
N GLU A 25 2.31 -12.76 24.53
CA GLU A 25 3.48 -12.05 24.02
C GLU A 25 3.47 -10.54 24.26
N LEU A 26 2.33 -9.94 24.63
CA LEU A 26 2.26 -8.48 24.77
C LEU A 26 2.55 -7.97 26.18
N CYS A 27 2.18 -8.70 27.24
CA CYS A 27 2.37 -8.27 28.63
C CYS A 27 2.86 -9.42 29.52
N PHE A 28 3.57 -9.09 30.60
CA PHE A 28 3.99 -10.04 31.64
C PHE A 28 2.88 -10.41 32.64
N ASP A 29 1.80 -9.64 32.71
CA ASP A 29 0.70 -9.89 33.64
C ASP A 29 -0.33 -10.85 33.00
N ASP A 30 -0.28 -12.13 33.36
CA ASP A 30 -1.28 -13.15 32.98
C ASP A 30 -2.71 -12.75 33.40
N SER A 31 -2.84 -11.86 34.39
CA SER A 31 -4.13 -11.33 34.86
C SER A 31 -4.58 -10.04 34.16
N ALA A 32 -3.78 -9.48 33.23
CA ALA A 32 -4.10 -8.26 32.49
C ALA A 32 -4.94 -8.50 31.22
N VAL A 33 -4.99 -9.72 30.70
CA VAL A 33 -5.73 -10.05 29.48
C VAL A 33 -6.82 -11.06 29.80
N ARG A 34 -8.02 -10.60 30.18
CA ARG A 34 -9.20 -11.48 30.24
C ARG A 34 -9.39 -12.12 28.86
N VAL A 35 -9.52 -13.45 28.81
CA VAL A 35 -9.76 -14.27 27.61
C VAL A 35 -10.87 -13.64 26.76
N SER A 36 -10.47 -12.85 25.78
CA SER A 36 -11.37 -12.10 24.91
C SER A 36 -10.87 -12.20 23.50
N LYS A 37 -11.73 -12.73 22.61
CA LYS A 37 -11.48 -12.78 21.16
C LYS A 37 -11.39 -11.39 20.52
N ARG A 38 -11.74 -10.32 21.23
CA ARG A 38 -11.60 -8.92 20.78
C ARG A 38 -10.37 -8.28 21.41
N ALA A 39 -9.72 -7.38 20.67
CA ALA A 39 -8.69 -6.50 21.19
C ALA A 39 -9.29 -5.57 22.27
N VAL A 40 -8.84 -5.72 23.52
CA VAL A 40 -9.25 -4.91 24.66
C VAL A 40 -8.07 -4.05 25.10
N ARG A 41 -8.34 -2.88 25.69
CA ARG A 41 -7.31 -2.02 26.26
C ARG A 41 -6.54 -2.74 27.37
N PHE A 42 -5.22 -2.59 27.39
CA PHE A 42 -4.37 -3.02 28.49
C PHE A 42 -4.62 -2.17 29.75
N LYS A 43 -4.41 -2.77 30.93
CA LYS A 43 -4.42 -2.03 32.20
C LYS A 43 -3.33 -0.96 32.17
N SER A 44 -3.61 0.22 32.73
CA SER A 44 -2.76 1.42 32.67
C SER A 44 -1.32 1.27 33.19
N GLN A 45 -0.99 0.18 33.89
CA GLN A 45 0.34 -0.09 34.47
C GLN A 45 0.98 -1.39 33.96
N ALA A 46 0.38 -2.03 32.95
CA ALA A 46 0.88 -3.26 32.37
C ALA A 46 2.24 -3.03 31.67
N GLN A 47 3.28 -3.74 32.12
CA GLN A 47 4.59 -3.72 31.46
C GLN A 47 4.55 -4.58 30.20
N VAL A 48 4.99 -4.02 29.07
CA VAL A 48 5.07 -4.76 27.81
C VAL A 48 6.26 -5.73 27.81
N LYS A 49 6.08 -6.90 27.20
CA LYS A 49 7.10 -7.96 27.14
C LYS A 49 8.10 -7.76 26.00
N PHE A 50 7.67 -7.14 24.89
CA PHE A 50 8.44 -7.00 23.65
C PHE A 50 9.15 -5.65 23.52
N HIS A 51 10.23 -5.64 22.73
CA HIS A 51 10.94 -4.41 22.35
C HIS A 51 10.38 -3.81 21.05
N VAL A 52 10.00 -4.66 20.09
CA VAL A 52 9.49 -4.22 18.77
C VAL A 52 8.24 -5.02 18.41
N LEU A 53 7.22 -4.33 17.90
CA LEU A 53 6.04 -4.94 17.31
C LEU A 53 6.01 -4.65 15.81
N LEU A 54 5.95 -5.70 14.99
CA LEU A 54 5.71 -5.59 13.56
C LEU A 54 4.25 -5.84 13.26
N THR A 55 3.59 -4.94 12.54
CA THR A 55 2.16 -5.04 12.22
C THR A 55 1.87 -4.39 10.87
N SER A 56 0.68 -4.63 10.32
CA SER A 56 0.22 -3.98 9.09
C SER A 56 -0.68 -2.76 9.38
N TYR A 57 -0.82 -1.89 8.39
CA TYR A 57 -1.72 -0.72 8.45
C TYR A 57 -3.16 -1.10 8.81
N GLU A 58 -3.65 -2.19 8.24
CA GLU A 58 -5.01 -2.67 8.43
C GLU A 58 -5.23 -3.13 9.88
N LEU A 59 -4.23 -3.81 10.47
CA LEU A 59 -4.31 -4.30 11.84
C LEU A 59 -4.22 -3.19 12.89
N ILE A 60 -3.52 -2.09 12.60
CA ILE A 60 -3.53 -0.89 13.46
C ILE A 60 -4.96 -0.36 13.61
N THR A 61 -5.72 -0.32 12.52
CA THR A 61 -7.12 0.13 12.53
C THR A 61 -8.04 -0.88 13.20
N ILE A 62 -7.90 -2.17 12.86
CA ILE A 62 -8.76 -3.25 13.37
C ILE A 62 -8.61 -3.42 14.89
N ASP A 63 -7.37 -3.45 15.39
CA ASP A 63 -7.05 -3.71 16.80
C ASP A 63 -6.62 -2.43 17.55
N HIS A 64 -7.06 -1.26 17.06
CA HIS A 64 -6.75 0.06 17.63
C HIS A 64 -6.94 0.11 19.15
N ALA A 65 -7.99 -0.51 19.68
CA ALA A 65 -8.29 -0.49 21.11
C ALA A 65 -7.15 -1.08 21.97
N ALA A 66 -6.51 -2.18 21.54
CA ALA A 66 -5.39 -2.75 22.26
C ALA A 66 -4.10 -1.97 22.00
N LEU A 67 -3.79 -1.69 20.72
CA LEU A 67 -2.53 -1.07 20.34
C LEU A 67 -2.39 0.38 20.81
N SER A 68 -3.50 1.14 20.86
CA SER A 68 -3.51 2.52 21.38
C SER A 68 -3.29 2.62 22.89
N SER A 69 -3.51 1.53 23.63
CA SER A 69 -3.30 1.52 25.08
C SER A 69 -1.84 1.30 25.48
N ILE A 70 -0.98 0.95 24.53
CA ILE A 70 0.46 0.79 24.74
C ILE A 70 1.13 2.17 24.62
N LYS A 71 1.99 2.51 25.59
CA LYS A 71 2.84 3.70 25.49
C LYS A 71 4.01 3.42 24.56
N TRP A 72 3.85 3.76 23.28
CA TRP A 72 4.91 3.62 22.28
C TRP A 72 6.00 4.67 22.44
N ALA A 73 7.26 4.24 22.44
CA ALA A 73 8.40 5.14 22.44
C ALA A 73 8.70 5.71 21.04
N CYS A 74 8.47 4.91 19.99
CA CYS A 74 8.73 5.28 18.60
C CYS A 74 7.74 4.56 17.68
N LEU A 75 7.35 5.22 16.59
CA LEU A 75 6.59 4.65 15.50
C LEU A 75 7.45 4.70 14.24
N VAL A 76 7.71 3.53 13.65
CA VAL A 76 8.40 3.40 12.36
C VAL A 76 7.37 2.94 11.34
N VAL A 77 7.17 3.75 10.30
CA VAL A 77 6.20 3.48 9.23
C VAL A 77 6.95 3.26 7.93
N ASP A 78 6.88 2.05 7.40
CA ASP A 78 7.40 1.73 6.07
C ASP A 78 6.39 2.12 4.99
N GLU A 79 6.87 2.60 3.84
CA GLU A 79 6.01 3.08 2.75
C GLU A 79 4.99 4.14 3.19
N ALA A 80 5.45 5.12 3.99
CA ALA A 80 4.64 6.18 4.60
C ALA A 80 3.86 7.06 3.60
N HIS A 81 4.05 6.88 2.29
CA HIS A 81 3.19 7.47 1.27
C HIS A 81 1.70 7.12 1.45
N ARG A 82 1.38 6.03 2.18
CA ARG A 82 0.01 5.66 2.59
C ARG A 82 -0.64 6.63 3.58
N LEU A 83 0.14 7.48 4.27
CA LEU A 83 -0.36 8.43 5.26
C LEU A 83 -0.78 9.78 4.67
N LYS A 84 -0.69 9.95 3.34
CA LYS A 84 -1.04 11.22 2.68
C LYS A 84 -2.51 11.58 2.93
N ASN A 85 -2.72 12.72 3.56
CA ASN A 85 -4.02 13.33 3.78
C ASN A 85 -4.07 14.69 3.05
N ASN A 86 -5.09 14.91 2.23
CA ASN A 86 -5.16 16.05 1.31
C ASN A 86 -5.91 17.26 1.85
N HIS A 87 -6.41 17.22 3.10
CA HIS A 87 -7.33 18.24 3.60
C HIS A 87 -6.72 19.66 3.72
N ASN A 88 -5.40 19.82 3.82
CA ASN A 88 -4.75 21.13 4.01
C ASN A 88 -3.60 21.41 3.00
N LEU A 89 -3.63 20.81 1.81
CA LEU A 89 -2.52 20.96 0.84
C LEU A 89 -2.62 22.21 -0.04
N GLU A 90 -3.77 22.87 -0.12
CA GLU A 90 -4.03 23.91 -1.14
C GLU A 90 -3.03 25.06 -1.10
N GLY A 91 -2.81 25.68 0.07
CA GLY A 91 -1.86 26.80 0.18
C GLY A 91 -0.41 26.41 -0.14
N PHE A 92 -0.01 25.19 0.20
CA PHE A 92 1.32 24.67 -0.15
C PHE A 92 1.43 24.37 -1.64
N LEU A 93 0.39 23.81 -2.26
CA LEU A 93 0.36 23.53 -3.69
C LEU A 93 0.35 24.81 -4.53
N GLU A 94 -0.31 25.87 -4.08
CA GLU A 94 -0.28 27.18 -4.74
C GLU A 94 1.12 27.81 -4.66
N GLU A 95 1.76 27.78 -3.48
CA GLU A 95 3.09 28.37 -3.26
C GLU A 95 4.19 27.66 -4.07
N PHE A 96 4.06 26.35 -4.27
CA PHE A 96 5.04 25.51 -4.95
C PHE A 96 4.54 24.91 -6.27
N ALA A 97 3.51 25.50 -6.90
CA ALA A 97 2.93 25.01 -8.16
C ALA A 97 3.95 24.95 -9.30
N ASP A 98 4.93 25.86 -9.30
CA ASP A 98 5.93 26.02 -10.35
C ASP A 98 7.34 25.81 -9.81
N ILE A 99 7.74 24.54 -9.62
CA ILE A 99 9.06 24.15 -9.04
C ILE A 99 10.23 24.44 -10.00
N SER A 100 10.00 25.14 -11.10
CA SER A 100 10.99 25.40 -12.14
C SER A 100 12.04 26.46 -11.76
N LYS A 101 11.86 27.19 -10.64
CA LYS A 101 12.80 28.22 -10.17
C LYS A 101 13.77 27.65 -9.14
N GLU A 102 15.07 27.88 -9.35
CA GLU A 102 16.14 27.45 -8.45
C GLU A 102 15.94 27.92 -7.00
N ASP A 103 15.44 29.14 -6.80
CA ASP A 103 15.14 29.70 -5.48
C ASP A 103 14.03 28.92 -4.74
N GLN A 104 13.00 28.44 -5.46
CA GLN A 104 11.92 27.64 -4.86
C GLN A 104 12.42 26.24 -4.47
N ILE A 105 13.31 25.65 -5.28
CA ILE A 105 13.97 24.39 -4.94
C ILE A 105 14.79 24.55 -3.66
N LYS A 106 15.61 25.60 -3.57
CA LYS A 106 16.40 25.88 -2.37
C LYS A 106 15.53 26.07 -1.12
N LYS A 107 14.47 26.87 -1.22
CA LYS A 107 13.51 27.08 -0.13
C LYS A 107 12.89 25.78 0.37
N LEU A 108 12.51 24.89 -0.55
CA LEU A 108 11.95 23.58 -0.21
C LEU A 108 13.00 22.67 0.45
N HIS A 109 14.24 22.69 -0.04
CA HIS A 109 15.35 21.97 0.56
C HIS A 109 15.64 22.44 1.99
N ASP A 110 15.61 23.74 2.26
CA ASP A 110 15.82 24.29 3.60
C ASP A 110 14.69 23.90 4.56
N LEU A 111 13.44 23.90 4.08
CA LEU A 111 12.26 23.48 4.86
C LEU A 111 12.28 21.99 5.21
N LEU A 112 12.66 21.14 4.24
CA LEU A 112 12.65 19.68 4.41
C LEU A 112 13.95 19.13 5.03
N GLY A 113 15.07 19.82 4.88
CA GLY A 113 16.40 19.39 5.31
C GLY A 113 16.50 18.83 6.73
N PRO A 114 15.92 19.45 7.77
CA PRO A 114 15.98 18.92 9.14
C PRO A 114 15.11 17.66 9.36
N HIS A 115 14.20 17.32 8.45
CA HIS A 115 13.20 16.27 8.64
C HIS A 115 13.28 15.13 7.62
N MET A 116 13.86 15.36 6.44
CA MET A 116 13.89 14.41 5.34
C MET A 116 15.31 14.20 4.83
N LEU A 117 15.76 12.95 4.89
CA LEU A 117 17.00 12.52 4.24
C LEU A 117 16.68 11.77 2.93
N ARG A 118 17.25 12.23 1.82
CA ARG A 118 17.14 11.58 0.51
C ARG A 118 18.53 11.35 -0.08
N ARG A 119 18.80 10.13 -0.56
CA ARG A 119 20.05 9.75 -1.24
C ARG A 119 19.74 9.08 -2.56
N LEU A 120 20.58 9.30 -3.59
CA LEU A 120 20.48 8.57 -4.85
C LEU A 120 21.43 7.36 -4.84
N LYS A 121 21.10 6.32 -5.62
CA LYS A 121 21.95 5.12 -5.73
C LYS A 121 23.36 5.46 -6.22
N THR A 122 23.47 6.45 -7.10
CA THR A 122 24.73 7.01 -7.61
C THR A 122 25.65 7.52 -6.50
N ASP A 123 25.07 8.04 -5.42
CA ASP A 123 25.82 8.69 -4.33
C ASP A 123 26.40 7.65 -3.35
N VAL A 124 25.76 6.48 -3.26
CA VAL A 124 26.06 5.47 -2.24
C VAL A 124 26.73 4.22 -2.80
N PHE A 125 26.56 3.92 -4.10
CA PHE A 125 26.97 2.63 -4.67
C PHE A 125 27.61 2.80 -6.05
N LYS A 126 28.91 3.13 -6.06
CA LYS A 126 29.67 3.46 -7.28
C LYS A 126 29.85 2.29 -8.27
N ASN A 127 29.75 1.05 -7.79
CA ASN A 127 29.94 -0.16 -8.59
C ASN A 127 28.61 -0.83 -8.99
N MET A 128 27.49 -0.09 -8.97
CA MET A 128 26.19 -0.63 -9.39
C MET A 128 26.08 -0.58 -10.92
N PRO A 129 25.63 -1.65 -11.59
CA PRO A 129 25.30 -1.59 -13.02
C PRO A 129 24.28 -0.50 -13.32
N SER A 130 24.42 0.17 -14.46
CA SER A 130 23.45 1.18 -14.89
C SER A 130 22.10 0.55 -15.23
N LYS A 131 21.01 1.25 -14.90
CA LYS A 131 19.65 0.85 -15.30
C LYS A 131 19.39 1.40 -16.70
N THR A 132 19.09 0.52 -17.65
CA THR A 132 18.60 0.91 -18.98
C THR A 132 17.09 0.69 -19.04
N GLU A 133 16.37 1.65 -19.63
CA GLU A 133 14.94 1.54 -19.91
C GLU A 133 14.74 1.48 -21.42
N LEU A 134 14.08 0.42 -21.90
CA LEU A 134 13.79 0.22 -23.32
C LEU A 134 12.29 0.13 -23.52
N ILE A 135 11.74 1.01 -24.35
CA ILE A 135 10.33 0.99 -24.72
C ILE A 135 10.19 0.20 -26.02
N VAL A 136 9.65 -1.01 -25.92
CA VAL A 136 9.30 -1.83 -27.09
C VAL A 136 7.88 -1.48 -27.51
N ARG A 137 7.75 -0.78 -28.64
CA ARG A 137 6.44 -0.50 -29.25
C ARG A 137 5.96 -1.75 -29.97
N VAL A 138 4.74 -2.18 -29.66
CA VAL A 138 4.10 -3.34 -30.27
C VAL A 138 2.79 -2.94 -30.93
N GLU A 139 2.52 -3.55 -32.08
CA GLU A 139 1.24 -3.38 -32.78
C GLU A 139 0.16 -4.26 -32.14
N LEU A 140 -1.09 -3.80 -32.19
CA LEU A 140 -2.22 -4.62 -31.75
C LEU A 140 -2.44 -5.80 -32.71
N SER A 141 -2.62 -7.00 -32.14
CA SER A 141 -3.05 -8.17 -32.91
C SER A 141 -4.46 -7.98 -33.49
N THR A 142 -4.81 -8.78 -34.49
CA THR A 142 -6.15 -8.77 -35.11
C THR A 142 -7.26 -8.93 -34.09
N MET A 143 -7.07 -9.83 -33.12
CA MET A 143 -8.06 -10.08 -32.06
C MET A 143 -8.17 -8.89 -31.10
N GLN A 144 -7.04 -8.30 -30.69
CA GLN A 144 -7.05 -7.08 -29.87
C GLN A 144 -7.73 -5.93 -30.61
N LYS A 145 -7.44 -5.68 -31.88
CA LYS A 145 -8.10 -4.64 -32.69
C LYS A 145 -9.63 -4.81 -32.72
N LYS A 146 -10.10 -6.06 -32.85
CA LYS A 146 -11.54 -6.39 -32.81
C LYS A 146 -12.18 -6.01 -31.47
N TYR A 147 -11.60 -6.45 -30.36
CA TYR A 147 -12.11 -6.15 -29.01
C TYR A 147 -11.97 -4.67 -28.66
N TYR A 148 -10.88 -4.03 -29.07
CA TYR A 148 -10.66 -2.59 -28.91
C TYR A 148 -11.75 -1.78 -29.61
N LYS A 149 -12.14 -2.19 -30.83
CA LYS A 149 -13.28 -1.60 -31.54
C LYS A 149 -14.59 -1.79 -30.79
N PHE A 150 -14.87 -3.01 -30.30
CA PHE A 150 -16.10 -3.26 -29.52
C PHE A 150 -16.21 -2.39 -28.27
N ILE A 151 -15.09 -2.16 -27.56
CA ILE A 151 -15.05 -1.29 -26.39
C ILE A 151 -15.33 0.16 -26.79
N LEU A 152 -14.66 0.69 -27.81
CA LEU A 152 -14.86 2.07 -28.29
C LEU A 152 -16.29 2.32 -28.79
N THR A 153 -16.88 1.35 -29.49
CA THR A 153 -18.26 1.45 -29.99
C THR A 153 -19.30 1.10 -28.92
N ARG A 154 -18.89 0.78 -27.69
CA ARG A 154 -19.76 0.36 -26.58
C ARG A 154 -20.68 -0.81 -26.96
N ASN A 155 -20.15 -1.78 -27.69
CA ASN A 155 -20.89 -2.95 -28.13
C ASN A 155 -20.96 -3.99 -26.99
N PHE A 156 -21.97 -3.84 -26.13
CA PHE A 156 -22.17 -4.72 -24.98
C PHE A 156 -22.40 -6.18 -25.38
N ASP A 157 -23.19 -6.42 -26.42
CA ASP A 157 -23.56 -7.77 -26.85
C ASP A 157 -22.34 -8.60 -27.30
N ALA A 158 -21.34 -7.94 -27.89
CA ALA A 158 -20.12 -8.61 -28.34
C ALA A 158 -19.09 -8.82 -27.22
N LEU A 159 -19.19 -8.07 -26.12
CA LEU A 159 -18.25 -8.12 -24.99
C LEU A 159 -18.75 -9.00 -23.84
N ASN A 160 -20.04 -9.30 -23.81
CA ASN A 160 -20.73 -9.98 -22.73
C ASN A 160 -21.34 -11.30 -23.19
N SER A 161 -21.20 -12.34 -22.36
CA SER A 161 -21.86 -13.62 -22.63
C SER A 161 -23.32 -13.53 -22.14
N LYS A 162 -24.23 -14.13 -22.91
CA LYS A 162 -25.67 -14.19 -22.57
C LYS A 162 -25.97 -15.07 -21.34
N GLY A 163 -24.97 -15.75 -20.79
CA GLY A 163 -25.11 -16.79 -19.76
C GLY A 163 -25.06 -16.32 -18.30
N GLY A 164 -25.14 -15.01 -18.02
CA GLY A 164 -25.14 -14.50 -16.64
C GLY A 164 -23.83 -14.79 -15.90
N GLY A 165 -22.80 -13.99 -16.17
CA GLY A 165 -21.52 -14.00 -15.44
C GLY A 165 -21.05 -12.58 -15.12
N ASN A 166 -19.77 -12.42 -14.77
CA ASN A 166 -19.16 -11.09 -14.61
C ASN A 166 -19.21 -10.32 -15.95
N GLN A 167 -20.19 -9.43 -16.08
CA GLN A 167 -20.39 -8.63 -17.27
C GLN A 167 -19.41 -7.44 -17.30
N VAL A 168 -18.89 -7.15 -18.48
CA VAL A 168 -18.15 -5.94 -18.80
C VAL A 168 -19.15 -4.78 -18.82
N SER A 169 -19.08 -3.93 -17.79
CA SER A 169 -19.99 -2.79 -17.61
C SER A 169 -19.62 -1.56 -18.44
N LEU A 170 -18.39 -1.50 -18.98
CA LEU A 170 -17.82 -0.37 -19.72
C LEU A 170 -17.96 0.99 -18.98
N LEU A 171 -18.10 0.98 -17.65
CA LEU A 171 -18.09 2.20 -16.85
C LEU A 171 -16.69 2.83 -16.82
N ASN A 172 -15.64 2.01 -16.90
CA ASN A 172 -14.26 2.45 -16.97
C ASN A 172 -13.62 2.00 -18.28
N ILE A 173 -14.04 2.64 -19.38
CA ILE A 173 -13.56 2.36 -20.74
C ILE A 173 -12.04 2.36 -20.80
N MET A 174 -11.37 3.29 -20.13
CA MET A 174 -9.90 3.37 -20.14
C MET A 174 -9.25 2.12 -19.54
N MET A 175 -9.83 1.57 -18.48
CA MET A 175 -9.36 0.32 -17.88
C MET A 175 -9.61 -0.87 -18.81
N ASP A 176 -10.74 -0.91 -19.49
CA ASP A 176 -11.06 -2.01 -20.42
C ASP A 176 -10.19 -1.94 -21.69
N LEU A 177 -9.89 -0.76 -22.22
CA LEU A 177 -8.93 -0.60 -23.31
C LEU A 177 -7.53 -1.09 -22.88
N LYS A 178 -7.09 -0.78 -21.66
CA LYS A 178 -5.83 -1.31 -21.11
C LYS A 178 -5.85 -2.84 -20.99
N LYS A 179 -6.94 -3.44 -20.51
CA LYS A 179 -7.10 -4.91 -20.47
C LYS A 179 -6.99 -5.50 -21.87
N CYS A 180 -7.64 -4.90 -22.86
CA CYS A 180 -7.57 -5.34 -24.25
C CYS A 180 -6.14 -5.30 -24.80
N CYS A 181 -5.41 -4.21 -24.54
CA CYS A 181 -4.00 -4.08 -24.94
C CYS A 181 -3.10 -5.10 -24.23
N ASN A 182 -3.39 -5.46 -22.98
CA ASN A 182 -2.64 -6.49 -22.26
C ASN A 182 -2.93 -7.88 -22.84
N HIS A 183 -4.20 -8.29 -22.84
CA HIS A 183 -4.61 -9.57 -23.42
C HIS A 183 -6.14 -9.65 -23.64
N PRO A 184 -6.65 -10.08 -24.82
CA PRO A 184 -8.09 -10.24 -25.06
C PRO A 184 -8.80 -11.19 -24.09
N TYR A 185 -8.15 -12.24 -23.60
CA TYR A 185 -8.75 -13.21 -22.66
C TYR A 185 -9.08 -12.66 -21.27
N LEU A 186 -8.73 -11.40 -20.98
CA LEU A 186 -9.28 -10.70 -19.82
C LEU A 186 -10.78 -10.39 -19.98
N PHE A 187 -11.33 -10.59 -21.18
CA PHE A 187 -12.77 -10.56 -21.45
C PHE A 187 -13.33 -11.99 -21.48
N PRO A 188 -14.34 -12.32 -20.66
CA PRO A 188 -14.86 -13.70 -20.56
C PRO A 188 -15.31 -14.30 -21.90
N VAL A 189 -15.90 -13.49 -22.79
CA VAL A 189 -16.30 -13.90 -24.14
C VAL A 189 -15.11 -14.35 -24.99
N ALA A 190 -13.96 -13.71 -24.83
CA ALA A 190 -12.76 -14.02 -25.59
C ALA A 190 -12.12 -15.33 -25.17
N ALA A 191 -12.21 -15.69 -23.88
CA ALA A 191 -11.59 -16.88 -23.32
C ALA A 191 -12.39 -18.18 -23.60
N MET A 192 -13.62 -18.05 -24.12
CA MET A 192 -14.47 -19.19 -24.49
C MET A 192 -14.34 -19.61 -25.96
N VAL A 193 -13.45 -18.96 -26.74
CA VAL A 193 -13.16 -19.23 -28.16
C VAL A 193 -11.75 -19.79 -28.28
#